data_AF-A0A7G6SN26-F1
#
_entry.id   AF-A0A7G6SN26-F1
#
_cell.length_a   1.000
_cell.length_b   1.000
_cell.length_c   1.000
_cell.angle_alpha   90.00
_cell.angle_beta   90.00
_cell.angle_gamma   90.00
#
_symmetry.space_group_name_H-M   'P 1'
#
loop_
_entity.id
_entity.type
_entity.pdbx_description
1 polymer ?
#
loop_
_entity_poly.entity_id
_entity_poly.type
_entity_poly.pdbx_seq_one_letter_code
_entity_poly.pdbx_strand_id
1 'polypeptide(L)'
;MHNHPIELRDDLNYTLVKTIYEFGIVNVPILAAQLADRHGDLSFADAERLVLGFAQLYSAPVVFDRSGCDWRLKEPVGWDNDGLLLDIVQNEFGRAA
;
A
#
# COMPACT_ATOMS: atom_id res chain seq x y z
N MET A 1 -20.95 -2.48 -17.00
CA MET A 1 -19.54 -2.29 -17.37
C MET A 1 -18.74 -2.47 -16.10
N HIS A 2 -17.85 -3.46 -16.05
CA HIS A 2 -17.14 -3.81 -14.82
C HIS A 2 -16.02 -2.78 -14.57
N ASN A 3 -16.13 -2.02 -13.48
CA ASN A 3 -15.18 -0.98 -13.04
C ASN A 3 -13.88 -1.55 -12.45
N HIS A 4 -13.61 -2.83 -12.65
CA HIS A 4 -12.49 -3.58 -12.07
C HIS A 4 -11.11 -2.88 -12.10
N PRO A 5 -10.67 -2.27 -13.23
CA PRO A 5 -9.35 -1.63 -13.25
C PRO A 5 -9.27 -0.37 -12.37
N ILE A 6 -10.40 0.30 -12.11
CA ILE A 6 -10.45 1.48 -11.23
C ILE A 6 -10.42 1.01 -9.77
N GLU A 7 -11.17 -0.05 -9.45
CA GLU A 7 -11.21 -0.66 -8.11
C GLU A 7 -9.84 -1.17 -7.66
N LEU A 8 -9.10 -1.85 -8.53
CA LEU A 8 -7.75 -2.34 -8.21
C LEU A 8 -6.76 -1.19 -7.97
N ARG A 9 -6.81 -0.15 -8.80
CA ARG A 9 -5.91 1.01 -8.67
C ARG A 9 -6.15 1.73 -7.34
N ASP A 10 -7.41 1.98 -7.01
CA ASP A 10 -7.77 2.74 -5.81
C ASP A 10 -7.51 1.92 -4.53
N ASP A 11 -7.77 0.61 -4.53
CA ASP A 11 -7.42 -0.30 -3.42
C ASP A 11 -5.90 -0.37 -3.20
N LEU A 12 -5.12 -0.52 -4.27
CA LEU A 12 -3.67 -0.54 -4.21
C LEU A 12 -3.13 0.78 -3.65
N ASN A 13 -3.65 1.90 -4.16
CA ASN A 13 -3.21 3.23 -3.73
C ASN A 13 -3.53 3.47 -2.26
N TYR A 14 -4.77 3.22 -1.83
CA TYR A 14 -5.17 3.34 -0.43
C TYR A 14 -4.32 2.45 0.48
N THR A 15 -4.13 1.18 0.10
CA THR A 15 -3.36 0.21 0.90
C THR A 15 -1.91 0.64 1.06
N LEU A 16 -1.24 1.05 -0.02
CA LEU A 16 0.16 1.44 0.05
C LEU A 16 0.35 2.76 0.79
N VAL A 17 -0.45 3.78 0.49
CA VAL A 17 -0.31 5.07 1.15
C VAL A 17 -0.57 4.94 2.64
N LYS A 18 -1.60 4.19 3.04
CA LYS A 18 -1.84 3.88 4.46
C LYS A 18 -0.65 3.16 5.09
N THR A 19 -0.08 2.16 4.42
CA THR A 19 1.08 1.41 4.94
C THR A 19 2.32 2.31 5.08
N ILE A 20 2.58 3.17 4.11
CA ILE A 20 3.70 4.13 4.16
C ILE A 20 3.50 5.11 5.31
N TYR A 21 2.27 5.60 5.49
CA TYR A 21 1.95 6.50 6.60
C TYR A 21 2.13 5.81 7.97
N GLU A 22 1.59 4.61 8.13
CA GLU A 22 1.62 3.90 9.41
C GLU A 22 3.01 3.37 9.75
N PHE A 23 3.77 2.85 8.79
CA PHE A 23 5.00 2.10 9.05
C PHE A 23 6.26 2.71 8.44
N GLY A 24 6.15 3.70 7.55
CA GLY A 24 7.28 4.30 6.84
C GLY A 24 8.04 3.35 5.90
N ILE A 25 7.59 2.11 5.75
CA ILE A 25 8.21 1.07 4.93
C ILE A 25 7.13 0.13 4.37
N VAL A 26 7.33 -0.32 3.13
CA VAL A 26 6.43 -1.24 2.44
C VAL A 26 7.01 -2.66 2.47
N ASN A 27 6.28 -3.61 3.06
CA ASN A 27 6.60 -5.03 2.94
C ASN A 27 5.92 -5.63 1.69
N VAL A 28 6.71 -5.81 0.63
CA VAL A 28 6.20 -6.14 -0.71
C VAL A 28 5.47 -7.50 -0.73
N PRO A 29 6.06 -8.62 -0.25
CA PRO A 29 5.37 -9.91 -0.22
C PRO A 29 4.06 -9.90 0.56
N ILE A 30 3.99 -9.17 1.67
CA ILE A 30 2.79 -9.16 2.53
C ILE A 30 1.66 -8.37 1.89
N LEU A 31 1.95 -7.17 1.36
CA LEU A 31 0.93 -6.40 0.67
C LEU A 31 0.48 -7.08 -0.63
N ALA A 32 1.41 -7.74 -1.34
CA ALA A 32 1.07 -8.50 -2.54
C ALA A 32 0.15 -9.68 -2.22
N ALA A 33 0.38 -10.41 -1.11
CA ALA A 33 -0.49 -11.48 -0.66
C ALA A 33 -1.89 -10.97 -0.32
N GLN A 34 -1.99 -9.84 0.39
CA GLN A 34 -3.27 -9.22 0.72
C GLN A 34 -4.01 -8.75 -0.54
N LEU A 35 -3.30 -8.18 -1.50
CA LEU A 35 -3.89 -7.71 -2.75
C LEU A 35 -4.39 -8.88 -3.61
N ALA A 36 -3.60 -9.95 -3.76
CA ALA A 36 -4.02 -11.15 -4.49
C ALA A 36 -5.17 -11.91 -3.80
N ASP A 37 -5.25 -11.88 -2.46
CA ASP A 37 -6.38 -12.46 -1.72
C ASP A 37 -7.67 -11.67 -1.93
N ARG A 38 -7.59 -10.33 -1.99
CA ARG A 38 -8.75 -9.47 -2.29
C ARG A 38 -9.18 -9.49 -3.75
N HIS A 39 -8.22 -9.65 -4.67
CA HIS A 39 -8.44 -9.69 -6.12
C HIS A 39 -8.08 -11.08 -6.63
N GLY A 40 -9.02 -12.02 -6.54
CA GLY A 40 -8.77 -13.45 -6.80
C GLY A 40 -8.36 -13.82 -8.23
N ASP A 41 -8.42 -12.87 -9.17
CA ASP A 41 -7.91 -12.96 -10.54
C ASP A 41 -6.47 -12.43 -10.69
N LEU A 42 -5.95 -11.71 -9.70
CA LEU A 42 -4.61 -11.16 -9.69
C LEU A 42 -3.59 -12.20 -9.20
N SER A 43 -2.65 -12.56 -10.07
CA SER A 43 -1.56 -13.45 -9.66
C SER A 43 -0.69 -12.79 -8.59
N PHE A 44 -0.17 -13.58 -7.65
CA PHE A 44 0.74 -13.07 -6.62
C PHE A 44 1.95 -12.33 -7.22
N ALA A 45 2.51 -12.83 -8.33
CA ALA A 45 3.63 -12.20 -9.00
C ALA A 45 3.26 -10.84 -9.62
N ASP A 46 2.03 -10.69 -10.14
CA ASP A 46 1.55 -9.41 -10.64
C ASP A 46 1.22 -8.45 -9.52
N ALA A 47 0.68 -8.95 -8.40
CA ALA A 47 0.50 -8.17 -7.18
C ALA A 47 1.84 -7.65 -6.64
N GLU A 48 2.91 -8.46 -6.60
CA GLU A 48 4.25 -8.01 -6.19
C GLU A 48 4.78 -6.91 -7.11
N ARG A 49 4.59 -7.03 -8.44
CA ARG A 49 5.00 -5.99 -9.40
C ARG A 49 4.25 -4.69 -9.18
N LEU A 50 2.94 -4.76 -8.95
CA LEU A 50 2.10 -3.59 -8.69
C LEU A 50 2.50 -2.87 -7.41
N VAL A 51 2.66 -3.62 -6.31
CA VAL A 51 3.10 -3.08 -5.02
C VAL A 51 4.48 -2.44 -5.14
N LEU A 52 5.44 -3.10 -5.81
CA LEU A 52 6.78 -2.55 -6.01
C LEU A 52 6.76 -1.27 -6.85
N GLY A 53 6.01 -1.26 -7.96
CA GLY A 53 5.89 -0.10 -8.83
C GLY A 53 5.28 1.11 -8.12
N PHE A 54 4.25 0.90 -7.30
CA PHE A 54 3.68 1.97 -6.49
C PHE A 54 4.61 2.42 -5.37
N ALA A 55 5.28 1.51 -4.67
CA ALA A 55 6.26 1.88 -3.66
C ALA A 55 7.37 2.76 -4.26
N GLN A 56 7.83 2.45 -5.48
CA GLN A 56 8.78 3.28 -6.22
C GLN A 56 8.23 4.65 -6.59
N LEU A 57 6.96 4.74 -7.02
CA LEU A 57 6.30 6.01 -7.32
C LEU A 57 6.30 6.96 -6.11
N TYR A 58 6.09 6.41 -4.92
CA TYR A 58 6.13 7.16 -3.66
C TYR A 58 7.53 7.27 -3.04
N SER A 59 8.56 6.75 -3.70
CA SER A 59 9.92 6.63 -3.14
C SER A 59 9.94 6.00 -1.75
N ALA A 60 9.02 5.07 -1.50
CA ALA A 60 8.87 4.40 -0.22
C ALA A 60 10.00 3.39 -0.01
N PRO A 61 10.59 3.35 1.19
CA PRO A 61 11.46 2.24 1.58
C PRO A 61 10.72 0.90 1.44
N VAL A 62 11.40 -0.14 0.95
CA VAL A 62 10.81 -1.47 0.75
C VAL A 62 11.57 -2.55 1.52
N VAL A 63 10.85 -3.60 1.91
CA VAL A 63 11.41 -4.82 2.48
C VAL A 63 10.75 -6.04 1.85
N PHE A 64 11.51 -7.14 1.78
CA PHE A 64 11.06 -8.44 1.29
C PHE A 64 11.04 -9.45 2.44
N ASP A 65 10.24 -9.19 3.48
CA ASP A 65 10.06 -10.08 4.61
C ASP A 65 8.81 -10.94 4.45
N ARG A 66 9.01 -12.20 4.02
CA ARG A 66 7.93 -13.19 3.86
C ARG A 66 7.40 -13.75 5.17
N SER A 67 8.16 -13.64 6.26
CA SER A 67 7.73 -14.17 7.56
C SER A 67 6.55 -13.36 8.13
N GLY A 68 6.44 -12.09 7.72
CA GLY A 68 5.40 -11.20 8.21
C GLY A 68 5.59 -10.80 9.68
N CYS A 69 6.59 -11.33 10.36
CA CYS A 69 6.84 -11.13 11.78
C CYS A 69 7.59 -9.82 12.01
N ASP A 70 8.64 -9.55 11.23
CA ASP A 70 9.57 -8.47 11.53
C ASP A 70 8.96 -7.10 11.19
N TRP A 71 8.17 -7.02 10.11
CA TRP A 71 7.54 -5.75 9.71
C TRP A 71 6.39 -5.31 10.63
N ARG A 72 5.62 -6.24 11.23
CA ARG A 72 4.53 -5.91 12.18
C ARG A 72 5.04 -5.53 13.56
N LEU A 73 6.28 -5.91 13.86
CA LEU A 73 6.97 -5.56 15.11
C LEU A 73 7.62 -4.18 15.05
N LYS A 74 7.73 -3.57 13.86
CA LYS A 74 8.11 -2.16 13.75
C LYS A 74 7.00 -1.31 14.36
N GLU A 75 7.36 -0.52 15.36
CA GLU A 75 6.43 0.46 15.91
C GLU A 75 5.93 1.36 14.77
N PRO A 76 4.61 1.58 14.67
CA PRO A 76 4.07 2.53 13.72
C PRO A 76 4.76 3.88 13.90
N VAL A 77 5.16 4.52 12.80
CA VAL A 77 5.85 5.82 12.80
C VAL A 77 4.87 6.95 13.20
N GLY A 78 3.60 6.63 13.44
CA GLY A 78 2.50 7.57 13.60
C GLY A 78 2.59 8.46 14.84
N TRP A 79 2.98 9.73 14.63
CA TRP A 79 2.16 10.94 14.90
C TRP A 79 2.85 12.24 14.48
N ASP A 80 4.15 12.22 14.19
CA ASP A 80 4.93 13.41 13.80
C ASP A 80 5.06 13.64 12.28
N ASN A 81 4.21 13.01 11.46
CA ASN A 81 4.31 13.13 10.01
C ASN A 81 3.43 14.25 9.45
N ASP A 82 3.62 15.50 9.91
CA ASP A 82 2.97 16.72 9.37
C ASP A 82 3.36 17.03 7.89
N GLY A 83 3.89 16.05 7.17
CA GLY A 83 4.31 16.15 5.78
C GLY A 83 3.17 15.93 4.80
N LEU A 84 3.37 16.42 3.57
CA LEU A 84 2.46 16.42 2.40
C LEU A 84 1.63 15.14 2.18
N LEU A 85 2.11 13.97 2.62
CA LEU A 85 1.36 12.71 2.52
C LEU A 85 0.06 12.73 3.36
N LEU A 86 0.06 13.36 4.53
CA LEU A 86 -1.13 13.49 5.37
C LEU A 86 -2.20 14.37 4.70
N ASP A 87 -1.77 15.48 4.08
CA ASP A 87 -2.64 16.37 3.32
C ASP A 87 -3.24 15.69 2.08
N ILE A 88 -2.45 14.90 1.34
CA ILE A 88 -2.93 14.15 0.16
C ILE A 88 -3.93 13.07 0.57
N VAL A 89 -3.65 12.31 1.64
CA VAL A 89 -4.57 11.26 2.13
C VAL A 89 -5.88 11.84 2.61
N GLN A 90 -5.82 12.89 3.42
CA GLN A 90 -7.02 13.48 4.03
C GLN A 90 -7.84 14.28 3.02
N ASN A 91 -7.20 15.00 2.09
CA ASN A 91 -7.91 15.92 1.19
C ASN A 91 -8.21 15.36 -0.20
N GLU A 92 -7.40 14.45 -0.75
CA GLU A 92 -7.64 13.91 -2.11
C GLU A 92 -8.36 12.55 -2.12
N PHE A 93 -8.17 11.71 -1.10
CA PHE A 93 -8.79 10.37 -1.04
C PHE A 93 -9.96 10.27 -0.05
N GLY A 94 -10.12 11.24 0.85
CA GLY A 94 -11.18 11.26 1.87
C GLY A 94 -12.51 11.90 1.44
N ARG A 95 -12.57 12.57 0.28
CA ARG A 95 -13.80 13.20 -0.23
C ARG A 95 -14.38 12.42 -1.41
N ALA A 96 -15.13 11.38 -1.10
CA ALA A 96 -16.24 11.00 -1.97
C ALA A 96 -17.37 12.04 -1.74
N ALA A 97 -17.69 12.81 -2.78
CA ALA A 97 -18.94 13.57 -2.87
C ALA A 97 -20.05 12.65 -3.41
#